data_AF-A0A7X7VZH2-F1
#
_entry.id   AF-A0A7X7VZH2-F1
#
_cell.length_a   1.000
_cell.length_b   1.000
_cell.length_c   1.000
_cell.angle_alpha   90.00
_cell.angle_beta   90.00
_cell.angle_gamma   90.00
#
_symmetry.space_group_name_H-M   'P 1'
#
loop_
_entity.id
_entity.type
_entity.pdbx_description
1 polymer ?
#
loop_
_entity_poly.entity_id
_entity_poly.type
_entity_poly.pdbx_seq_one_letter_code
_entity_poly.pdbx_strand_id
1 'polypeptide(L)'
;MKLRKLYLTNNLCYMTGKKHTPKGVMVHSTGANNPRLSRYVGPDDGMLGPNPYNNHWNQPTPGGRKVCPHAFIGKLKDGSIATYQTLPWDMAGWHSGSGSLGLARNANNTGYIGFEICEDGLADPVYFSLVYREAVELAAYLCALYDIRPVRPYLIDHSEGHFLGIASNHADVMHWFPRHGKSMDSFRADVEAEMAKFTDRELLKAVARISDIVPGGIDVLMWSGSNKEWKAKYVDTLLLKIANALE
;
A
#
# COMPACT_ATOMS: atom_id res chain seq x y z
N MET A 1 -2.40 -3.19 10.93
CA MET A 1 -1.50 -2.71 9.89
C MET A 1 -0.37 -1.96 10.56
N LYS A 2 0.87 -2.17 10.14
CA LYS A 2 2.02 -1.34 10.54
C LYS A 2 2.44 -0.45 9.36
N LEU A 3 1.70 0.63 9.16
CA LEU A 3 1.97 1.59 8.09
C LEU A 3 3.13 2.52 8.45
N ARG A 4 4.11 2.57 7.56
CA ARG A 4 5.27 3.46 7.61
C ARG A 4 5.33 4.28 6.33
N LYS A 5 6.02 5.39 6.37
CA LYS A 5 6.20 6.28 5.22
C LYS A 5 7.67 6.44 4.93
N LEU A 6 8.07 6.12 3.70
CA LEU A 6 9.38 6.41 3.16
C LEU A 6 9.24 6.64 1.65
N TYR A 7 9.04 7.90 1.27
CA TYR A 7 8.84 8.24 -0.13
C TYR A 7 10.11 8.03 -0.95
N LEU A 8 9.94 7.44 -2.13
CA LEU A 8 11.02 7.16 -3.07
C LEU A 8 11.32 8.41 -3.90
N THR A 9 11.84 9.45 -3.24
CA THR A 9 12.00 10.80 -3.82
C THR A 9 12.96 10.87 -5.01
N ASN A 10 13.85 9.89 -5.17
CA ASN A 10 14.75 9.76 -6.32
C ASN A 10 14.12 9.02 -7.51
N ASN A 11 12.92 8.45 -7.37
CA ASN A 11 12.22 7.78 -8.45
C ASN A 11 11.61 8.80 -9.42
N LEU A 12 11.78 8.60 -10.74
CA LEU A 12 11.26 9.55 -11.74
C LEU A 12 9.73 9.70 -11.67
N CYS A 13 9.00 8.68 -11.24
CA CYS A 13 7.56 8.77 -11.01
C CYS A 13 7.23 9.78 -9.91
N TYR A 14 7.95 9.73 -8.79
CA TYR A 14 7.82 10.69 -7.70
C TYR A 14 8.19 12.10 -8.16
N MET A 15 9.32 12.25 -8.86
CA MET A 15 9.78 13.54 -9.38
C MET A 15 8.81 14.16 -10.39
N THR A 16 8.13 13.32 -11.19
CA THR A 16 7.10 13.77 -12.13
C THR A 16 5.91 14.36 -11.37
N GLY A 17 5.58 13.82 -10.18
CA GLY A 17 4.58 14.39 -9.29
C GLY A 17 3.16 14.48 -9.88
N LYS A 18 2.87 13.70 -10.93
CA LYS A 18 1.58 13.73 -11.61
C LYS A 18 0.49 13.36 -10.60
N LYS A 19 -0.51 14.22 -10.43
CA LYS A 19 -1.63 13.97 -9.53
C LYS A 19 -2.72 13.13 -10.18
N HIS A 20 -3.42 12.34 -9.36
CA HIS A 20 -4.69 11.69 -9.70
C HIS A 20 -5.65 11.78 -8.53
N THR A 21 -6.92 11.50 -8.78
CA THR A 21 -7.90 11.31 -7.71
C THR A 21 -8.06 9.81 -7.48
N PRO A 22 -7.76 9.29 -6.28
CA PRO A 22 -7.99 7.89 -5.95
C PRO A 22 -9.45 7.49 -6.20
N LYS A 23 -9.62 6.40 -6.94
CA LYS A 23 -10.91 5.80 -7.33
C LYS A 23 -10.90 4.28 -7.27
N GLY A 24 -9.72 3.68 -7.22
CA GLY A 24 -9.56 2.24 -7.09
C GLY A 24 -8.24 1.87 -6.43
N VAL A 25 -8.10 0.59 -6.14
CA VAL A 25 -6.91 -0.05 -5.59
C VAL A 25 -6.59 -1.27 -6.46
N MET A 26 -5.32 -1.38 -6.86
CA MET A 26 -4.80 -2.52 -7.61
C MET A 26 -3.80 -3.28 -6.74
N VAL A 27 -4.14 -4.53 -6.43
CA VAL A 27 -3.31 -5.42 -5.60
C VAL A 27 -2.29 -6.10 -6.50
N HIS A 28 -1.02 -5.94 -6.16
CA HIS A 28 0.10 -6.58 -6.84
C HIS A 28 0.89 -7.48 -5.90
N SER A 29 1.71 -8.34 -6.48
CA SER A 29 2.80 -9.01 -5.77
C SER A 29 4.06 -9.00 -6.63
N THR A 30 5.21 -9.04 -5.96
CA THR A 30 6.49 -8.65 -6.58
C THR A 30 7.00 -9.60 -7.68
N GLY A 31 6.37 -10.76 -7.87
CA GLY A 31 6.74 -11.77 -8.86
C GLY A 31 8.13 -12.38 -8.63
N ALA A 32 8.68 -12.24 -7.42
CA ALA A 32 10.03 -12.67 -7.10
C ALA A 32 10.12 -13.12 -5.64
N ASN A 33 10.75 -14.28 -5.41
CA ASN A 33 11.03 -14.82 -4.08
C ASN A 33 12.04 -13.94 -3.33
N ASN A 34 11.54 -12.84 -2.78
CA ASN A 34 12.26 -11.90 -1.95
C ASN A 34 11.28 -11.24 -0.97
N PRO A 35 11.08 -11.83 0.21
CA PRO A 35 10.07 -11.34 1.15
C PRO A 35 10.51 -10.09 1.92
N ARG A 36 11.74 -9.58 1.72
CA ARG A 36 12.31 -8.49 2.53
C ARG A 36 12.01 -7.13 1.91
N LEU A 37 11.45 -6.22 2.71
CA LEU A 37 11.20 -4.84 2.28
C LEU A 37 12.46 -4.12 1.84
N SER A 38 13.62 -4.37 2.48
CA SER A 38 14.89 -3.72 2.12
C SER A 38 15.33 -3.96 0.67
N ARG A 39 14.82 -5.01 0.01
CA ARG A 39 15.04 -5.25 -1.42
C ARG A 39 14.43 -4.15 -2.28
N TYR A 40 13.26 -3.63 -1.90
CA TYR A 40 12.43 -2.75 -2.72
C TYR A 40 12.38 -1.33 -2.19
N VAL A 41 12.45 -1.16 -0.87
CA VAL A 41 12.29 0.11 -0.16
C VAL A 41 13.65 0.54 0.40
N GLY A 42 13.97 1.83 0.26
CA GLY A 42 15.21 2.39 0.78
C GLY A 42 15.25 3.93 0.68
N PRO A 43 16.24 4.59 1.32
CA PRO A 43 17.35 4.00 2.08
C PRO A 43 16.92 3.32 3.39
N ASP A 44 17.81 2.53 4.01
CA ASP A 44 17.52 1.90 5.31
C ASP A 44 17.21 2.97 6.37
N ASP A 45 16.03 2.87 6.99
CA ASP A 45 15.55 3.74 8.07
C ASP A 45 15.86 3.17 9.47
N GLY A 46 16.67 2.11 9.52
CA GLY A 46 16.99 1.35 10.72
C GLY A 46 16.05 0.18 10.96
N MET A 47 14.95 0.04 10.22
CA MET A 47 14.00 -1.08 10.36
C MET A 47 13.99 -2.01 9.14
N LEU A 48 14.26 -1.47 7.95
CA LEU A 48 14.37 -2.24 6.71
C LEU A 48 15.54 -3.23 6.78
N GLY A 49 16.70 -2.78 7.28
CA GLY A 49 17.94 -3.54 7.30
C GLY A 49 18.72 -3.44 5.98
N PRO A 50 19.84 -4.17 5.87
CA PRO A 50 20.81 -3.97 4.80
C PRO A 50 20.24 -4.34 3.42
N ASN A 51 20.63 -3.56 2.41
CA ASN A 51 20.49 -3.88 0.99
C ASN A 51 21.88 -3.80 0.32
N PRO A 52 22.68 -4.88 0.35
CA PRO A 52 24.06 -4.85 -0.12
C PRO A 52 24.20 -4.60 -1.62
N TYR A 53 23.14 -4.87 -2.40
CA TYR A 53 23.12 -4.66 -3.84
C TYR A 53 22.64 -3.26 -4.24
N ASN A 54 22.26 -2.43 -3.26
CA ASN A 54 21.73 -1.07 -3.45
C ASN A 54 20.70 -0.99 -4.58
N ASN A 55 19.80 -1.97 -4.65
CA ASN A 55 18.87 -2.17 -5.77
C ASN A 55 17.40 -1.87 -5.40
N HIS A 56 17.21 -1.10 -4.32
CA HIS A 56 15.91 -0.57 -3.92
C HIS A 56 15.33 0.39 -4.98
N TRP A 57 14.04 0.68 -4.90
CA TRP A 57 13.32 1.40 -5.94
C TRP A 57 13.36 2.93 -5.77
N ASN A 58 14.07 3.43 -4.76
CA ASN A 58 14.43 4.84 -4.63
C ASN A 58 15.58 5.23 -5.57
N GLN A 59 15.36 5.03 -6.86
CA GLN A 59 16.30 5.31 -7.95
C GLN A 59 15.50 5.83 -9.16
N PRO A 60 16.11 6.62 -10.07
CA PRO A 60 15.39 7.20 -11.20
C PRO A 60 14.61 6.17 -12.03
N THR A 61 15.25 5.03 -12.34
CA THR A 61 14.62 3.89 -13.02
C THR A 61 15.09 2.57 -12.37
N PRO A 62 14.33 2.00 -11.41
CA PRO A 62 14.77 0.82 -10.66
C PRO A 62 15.05 -0.40 -11.55
N GLY A 63 16.33 -0.76 -11.71
CA GLY A 63 16.75 -1.80 -12.65
C GLY A 63 16.45 -1.46 -14.11
N GLY A 64 16.51 -0.17 -14.49
CA GLY A 64 16.23 0.32 -15.84
C GLY A 64 14.74 0.38 -16.20
N ARG A 65 13.83 0.18 -15.23
CA ARG A 65 12.39 0.11 -15.47
C ARG A 65 11.67 1.36 -14.95
N LYS A 66 10.56 1.71 -15.61
CA LYS A 66 9.62 2.74 -15.16
C LYS A 66 8.58 2.11 -14.25
N VAL A 67 8.96 1.89 -12.98
CA VAL A 67 8.12 1.23 -11.98
C VAL A 67 8.08 2.04 -10.68
N CYS A 68 6.87 2.22 -10.14
CA CYS A 68 6.63 2.95 -8.89
C CYS A 68 5.23 2.63 -8.34
N PRO A 69 5.11 1.71 -7.37
CA PRO A 69 3.89 1.48 -6.62
C PRO A 69 3.80 2.45 -5.44
N HIS A 70 2.61 2.58 -4.89
CA HIS A 70 2.33 3.46 -3.77
C HIS A 70 2.75 2.90 -2.44
N ALA A 71 2.82 1.57 -2.32
CA ALA A 71 3.34 0.92 -1.13
C ALA A 71 3.93 -0.46 -1.43
N PHE A 72 4.72 -0.94 -0.47
CA PHE A 72 5.19 -2.32 -0.37
C PHE A 72 4.77 -2.93 0.96
N ILE A 73 4.45 -4.24 0.94
CA ILE A 73 4.18 -5.05 2.13
C ILE A 73 5.22 -6.17 2.19
N GLY A 74 5.87 -6.38 3.34
CA GLY A 74 6.85 -7.48 3.47
C GLY A 74 7.55 -7.50 4.83
N LYS A 75 8.61 -8.32 4.94
CA LYS A 75 9.42 -8.50 6.15
C LYS A 75 10.35 -7.32 6.40
N LEU A 76 10.37 -6.87 7.65
CA LEU A 76 11.42 -6.03 8.23
C LEU A 76 12.65 -6.87 8.62
N LYS A 77 13.71 -6.20 9.07
CA LYS A 77 14.94 -6.88 9.50
C LYS A 77 14.73 -7.85 10.67
N ASP A 78 13.75 -7.56 11.54
CA ASP A 78 13.37 -8.38 12.69
C ASP A 78 12.42 -9.54 12.34
N GLY A 79 12.03 -9.67 11.06
CA GLY A 79 11.11 -10.69 10.57
C GLY A 79 9.63 -10.34 10.69
N SER A 80 9.27 -9.24 11.35
CA SER A 80 7.89 -8.77 11.41
C SER A 80 7.43 -8.17 10.07
N ILE A 81 6.12 -8.16 9.83
CA ILE A 81 5.52 -7.58 8.61
C ILE A 81 5.21 -6.10 8.83
N ALA A 82 5.44 -5.29 7.80
CA ALA A 82 5.01 -3.90 7.74
C ALA A 82 4.60 -3.50 6.33
N THR A 83 3.87 -2.38 6.26
CA THR A 83 3.56 -1.66 5.03
C THR A 83 4.43 -0.41 4.97
N TYR A 84 5.11 -0.17 3.85
CA TYR A 84 5.80 1.09 3.56
C TYR A 84 5.11 1.81 2.42
N GLN A 85 4.51 2.96 2.71
CA GLN A 85 4.07 3.91 1.70
C GLN A 85 5.29 4.58 1.06
N THR A 86 5.40 4.39 -0.25
CA THR A 86 6.54 4.80 -1.09
C THR A 86 6.21 5.91 -2.08
N LEU A 87 4.91 6.16 -2.32
CA LEU A 87 4.39 7.28 -3.12
C LEU A 87 3.17 7.87 -2.41
N PRO A 88 2.96 9.19 -2.44
CA PRO A 88 1.70 9.79 -2.00
C PRO A 88 0.51 9.15 -2.74
N TRP A 89 -0.55 8.82 -2.01
CA TRP A 89 -1.72 8.13 -2.55
C TRP A 89 -2.41 8.89 -3.69
N ASP A 90 -2.28 10.22 -3.70
CA ASP A 90 -2.85 11.13 -4.69
C ASP A 90 -1.91 11.44 -5.87
N MET A 91 -0.76 10.76 -5.97
CA MET A 91 0.10 10.79 -7.14
C MET A 91 -0.12 9.55 -8.00
N ALA A 92 -0.16 9.72 -9.31
CA ALA A 92 -0.22 8.62 -10.26
C ALA A 92 1.07 7.81 -10.20
N GLY A 93 0.97 6.54 -9.82
CA GLY A 93 2.09 5.59 -9.85
C GLY A 93 2.43 5.11 -11.26
N TRP A 94 3.46 4.27 -11.36
CA TRP A 94 3.84 3.52 -12.55
C TRP A 94 3.81 2.02 -12.23
N HIS A 95 2.62 1.47 -11.97
CA HIS A 95 2.49 0.07 -11.53
C HIS A 95 1.67 -0.79 -12.51
N SER A 96 0.70 -0.21 -13.22
CA SER A 96 -0.24 -1.03 -14.02
C SER A 96 0.21 -1.42 -15.43
N GLY A 97 1.28 -0.82 -15.98
CA GLY A 97 1.59 -0.94 -17.42
C GLY A 97 0.47 -0.37 -18.30
N SER A 98 0.23 -0.95 -19.49
CA SER A 98 -0.88 -0.58 -20.39
C SER A 98 -1.61 -1.82 -20.89
N GLY A 99 -2.94 -1.75 -20.95
CA GLY A 99 -3.79 -2.79 -21.52
C GLY A 99 -4.43 -2.38 -22.86
N SER A 100 -5.49 -3.09 -23.25
CA SER A 100 -6.21 -2.89 -24.50
C SER A 100 -6.89 -1.52 -24.63
N LEU A 101 -7.14 -0.81 -23.53
CA LEU A 101 -7.71 0.54 -23.55
C LEU A 101 -6.66 1.65 -23.77
N GLY A 102 -5.37 1.29 -23.82
CA GLY A 102 -4.24 2.17 -24.10
C GLY A 102 -3.72 2.95 -22.88
N LEU A 103 -2.56 3.61 -23.06
CA LEU A 103 -1.83 4.29 -21.98
C LEU A 103 -2.69 5.34 -21.27
N ALA A 104 -3.46 6.13 -22.01
CA ALA A 104 -4.29 7.20 -21.45
C ALA A 104 -5.41 6.70 -20.52
N ARG A 105 -5.79 5.42 -20.62
CA ARG A 105 -6.86 4.80 -19.82
C ARG A 105 -6.36 3.66 -18.93
N ASN A 106 -5.05 3.52 -18.74
CA ASN A 106 -4.52 2.55 -17.79
C ASN A 106 -4.85 2.92 -16.34
N ALA A 107 -4.64 1.99 -15.40
CA ALA A 107 -4.95 2.19 -14.00
C ALA A 107 -4.20 3.40 -13.39
N ASN A 108 -2.93 3.57 -13.76
CA ASN A 108 -2.10 4.72 -13.36
C ASN A 108 -2.74 6.09 -13.74
N ASN A 109 -3.47 6.15 -14.86
CA ASN A 109 -4.10 7.39 -15.36
C ASN A 109 -5.60 7.49 -15.02
N THR A 110 -6.16 6.51 -14.32
CA THR A 110 -7.60 6.44 -14.01
C THR A 110 -7.89 6.38 -12.51
N GLY A 111 -6.90 6.65 -11.66
CA GLY A 111 -7.10 6.82 -10.22
C GLY A 111 -6.85 5.56 -9.39
N TYR A 112 -6.12 4.57 -9.90
CA TYR A 112 -5.84 3.35 -9.12
C TYR A 112 -4.58 3.52 -8.27
N ILE A 113 -4.70 3.21 -6.99
CA ILE A 113 -3.58 3.05 -6.08
C ILE A 113 -3.07 1.62 -6.17
N GLY A 114 -1.88 1.41 -6.75
CA GLY A 114 -1.19 0.12 -6.74
C GLY A 114 -0.29 -0.08 -5.53
N PHE A 115 -0.34 -1.24 -4.88
CA PHE A 115 0.65 -1.66 -3.88
C PHE A 115 1.16 -3.08 -4.15
N GLU A 116 2.40 -3.36 -3.74
CA GLU A 116 3.12 -4.61 -3.97
C GLU A 116 3.24 -5.45 -2.69
N ILE A 117 2.85 -6.72 -2.74
CA ILE A 117 3.14 -7.69 -1.69
C ILE A 117 4.44 -8.43 -2.04
N CYS A 118 5.46 -8.33 -1.19
CA CYS A 118 6.73 -9.03 -1.39
C CYS A 118 6.51 -10.55 -1.27
N GLU A 119 6.86 -11.30 -2.32
CA GLU A 119 6.65 -12.75 -2.35
C GLU A 119 7.76 -13.52 -1.61
N ASP A 120 7.41 -14.65 -1.02
CA ASP A 120 8.33 -15.73 -0.67
C ASP A 120 8.45 -16.73 -1.83
N GLY A 121 8.76 -18.00 -1.54
CA GLY A 121 8.71 -19.10 -2.52
C GLY A 121 7.30 -19.55 -2.90
N LEU A 122 6.25 -18.77 -2.59
CA LEU A 122 4.83 -19.04 -2.85
C LEU A 122 4.22 -20.20 -2.04
N ALA A 123 4.91 -20.68 -1.02
CA ALA A 123 4.57 -21.93 -0.35
C ALA A 123 4.50 -21.82 1.16
N ASP A 124 5.05 -20.77 1.79
CA ASP A 124 4.99 -20.58 3.23
C ASP A 124 3.62 -20.07 3.67
N PRO A 125 2.76 -20.90 4.28
CA PRO A 125 1.42 -20.47 4.68
C PRO A 125 1.45 -19.48 5.84
N VAL A 126 2.49 -19.52 6.68
CA VAL A 126 2.64 -18.60 7.82
C VAL A 126 2.96 -17.22 7.30
N TYR A 127 3.97 -17.10 6.44
CA TYR A 127 4.30 -15.82 5.82
C TYR A 127 3.13 -15.26 5.02
N PHE A 128 2.52 -16.09 4.16
CA PHE A 128 1.36 -15.69 3.37
C PHE A 128 0.25 -15.13 4.25
N SER A 129 -0.12 -15.82 5.34
CA SER A 129 -1.20 -15.37 6.23
C SER A 129 -0.93 -13.98 6.82
N LEU A 130 0.33 -13.68 7.15
CA LEU A 130 0.72 -12.39 7.73
C LEU A 130 0.67 -11.25 6.71
N VAL A 131 1.22 -11.45 5.51
CA VAL A 131 1.18 -10.40 4.47
C VAL A 131 -0.20 -10.24 3.85
N TYR A 132 -0.97 -11.32 3.74
CA TYR A 132 -2.37 -11.28 3.33
C TYR A 132 -3.19 -10.45 4.31
N ARG A 133 -3.00 -10.67 5.61
CA ARG A 133 -3.69 -9.89 6.64
C ARG A 133 -3.33 -8.41 6.58
N GLU A 134 -2.03 -8.08 6.46
CA GLU A 134 -1.57 -6.70 6.31
C GLU A 134 -2.13 -6.05 5.03
N ALA A 135 -2.21 -6.79 3.92
CA ALA A 135 -2.79 -6.32 2.65
C ALA A 135 -4.30 -6.04 2.75
N VAL A 136 -5.05 -6.89 3.45
CA VAL A 136 -6.48 -6.66 3.74
C VAL A 136 -6.66 -5.37 4.52
N GLU A 137 -5.84 -5.15 5.56
CA GLU A 137 -5.92 -3.94 6.38
C GLU A 137 -5.54 -2.67 5.62
N LEU A 138 -4.51 -2.73 4.76
CA LEU A 138 -4.14 -1.63 3.89
C LEU A 138 -5.26 -1.31 2.89
N ALA A 139 -5.79 -2.32 2.20
CA ALA A 139 -6.86 -2.11 1.23
C ALA A 139 -8.12 -1.55 1.90
N ALA A 140 -8.49 -2.03 3.09
CA ALA A 140 -9.60 -1.50 3.87
C ALA A 140 -9.37 -0.04 4.28
N TYR A 141 -8.16 0.29 4.74
CA TYR A 141 -7.76 1.66 5.07
C TYR A 141 -7.91 2.59 3.86
N LEU A 142 -7.39 2.20 2.69
CA LEU A 142 -7.51 2.99 1.46
C LEU A 142 -8.96 3.13 1.01
N CYS A 143 -9.77 2.06 1.13
CA CYS A 143 -11.19 2.09 0.82
C CYS A 143 -11.96 3.08 1.70
N ALA A 144 -11.71 3.07 3.01
CA ALA A 144 -12.33 4.02 3.93
C ALA A 144 -11.84 5.46 3.73
N LEU A 145 -10.54 5.65 3.47
CA LEU A 145 -9.93 6.96 3.29
C LEU A 145 -10.49 7.70 2.06
N TYR A 146 -10.74 6.97 0.96
CA TYR A 146 -11.14 7.54 -0.32
C TYR A 146 -12.56 7.17 -0.76
N ASP A 147 -13.37 6.61 0.13
CA ASP A 147 -14.74 6.14 -0.15
C ASP A 147 -14.80 5.17 -1.35
N ILE A 148 -13.77 4.33 -1.50
CA ILE A 148 -13.69 3.31 -2.55
C ILE A 148 -14.45 2.07 -2.08
N ARG A 149 -15.34 1.53 -2.92
CA ARG A 149 -16.05 0.28 -2.61
C ARG A 149 -15.11 -0.92 -2.82
N PRO A 150 -14.99 -1.88 -1.89
CA PRO A 150 -14.13 -3.05 -2.06
C PRO A 150 -14.78 -4.12 -2.97
N VAL A 151 -15.20 -3.71 -4.16
CA VAL A 151 -15.80 -4.56 -5.20
C VAL A 151 -15.14 -4.27 -6.54
N ARG A 152 -15.23 -5.20 -7.49
CA ARG A 152 -14.83 -4.95 -8.88
C ARG A 152 -15.74 -3.86 -9.51
N PRO A 153 -15.21 -2.90 -10.31
CA PRO A 153 -13.82 -2.77 -10.77
C PRO A 153 -12.89 -2.00 -9.84
N TYR A 154 -13.33 -1.56 -8.66
CA TYR A 154 -12.58 -0.60 -7.85
C TYR A 154 -11.49 -1.24 -6.98
N LEU A 155 -11.69 -2.46 -6.49
CA LEU A 155 -10.64 -3.24 -5.81
C LEU A 155 -10.36 -4.47 -6.63
N ILE A 156 -9.20 -4.52 -7.30
CA ILE A 156 -8.84 -5.53 -8.29
C ILE A 156 -7.39 -5.97 -8.13
N ASP A 157 -7.02 -7.11 -8.71
CA ASP A 157 -5.62 -7.45 -8.95
C ASP A 157 -5.15 -7.02 -10.36
N HIS A 158 -3.90 -7.32 -10.71
CA HIS A 158 -3.33 -6.99 -12.02
C HIS A 158 -4.05 -7.74 -13.15
N SER A 159 -4.39 -9.00 -12.93
CA SER A 159 -5.05 -9.85 -13.93
C SER A 159 -6.47 -9.38 -14.29
N GLU A 160 -7.24 -8.95 -13.28
CA GLU A 160 -8.55 -8.33 -13.45
C GLU A 160 -8.42 -6.95 -14.12
N GLY A 161 -7.36 -6.21 -13.79
CA GLY A 161 -6.99 -4.97 -14.49
C GLY A 161 -6.67 -5.19 -15.96
N HIS A 162 -5.99 -6.29 -16.30
CA HIS A 162 -5.74 -6.70 -17.69
C HIS A 162 -7.05 -7.01 -18.41
N PHE A 163 -7.94 -7.78 -17.80
CA PHE A 163 -9.26 -8.09 -18.35
C PHE A 163 -10.10 -6.82 -18.57
N LEU A 164 -10.01 -5.84 -17.68
CA LEU A 164 -10.65 -4.54 -17.83
C LEU A 164 -9.96 -3.64 -18.88
N GLY A 165 -8.82 -4.08 -19.42
CA GLY A 165 -8.03 -3.36 -20.43
C GLY A 165 -7.22 -2.19 -19.88
N ILE A 166 -7.13 -2.05 -18.55
CA ILE A 166 -6.43 -0.94 -17.87
C ILE A 166 -5.04 -1.33 -17.35
N ALA A 167 -4.61 -2.58 -17.52
CA ALA A 167 -3.30 -3.06 -17.12
C ALA A 167 -2.64 -4.01 -18.15
N SER A 168 -1.32 -4.15 -18.06
CA SER A 168 -0.55 -5.15 -18.82
C SER A 168 -0.93 -6.57 -18.41
N ASN A 169 -0.56 -7.56 -19.23
CA ASN A 169 -0.90 -8.97 -19.01
C ASN A 169 -0.02 -9.65 -17.94
N HIS A 170 -0.04 -9.13 -16.71
CA HIS A 170 0.54 -9.84 -15.56
C HIS A 170 -0.57 -10.57 -14.79
N ALA A 171 -0.18 -11.63 -14.07
CA ALA A 171 -1.09 -12.53 -13.37
C ALA A 171 -1.07 -12.38 -11.84
N ASP A 172 -0.26 -11.46 -11.30
CA ASP A 172 -0.25 -11.17 -9.87
C ASP A 172 -1.61 -10.61 -9.43
N VAL A 173 -2.16 -11.03 -8.29
CA VAL A 173 -1.64 -11.97 -7.28
C VAL A 173 -2.10 -13.43 -7.47
N MET A 174 -2.74 -13.73 -8.59
CA MET A 174 -3.48 -14.99 -8.81
C MET A 174 -2.60 -16.21 -9.10
N HIS A 175 -1.31 -16.04 -9.34
CA HIS A 175 -0.35 -17.15 -9.31
C HIS A 175 -0.02 -17.61 -7.87
N TRP A 176 -0.33 -16.79 -6.87
CA TRP A 176 0.03 -17.01 -5.47
C TRP A 176 -1.18 -17.27 -4.56
N PHE A 177 -2.17 -16.37 -4.54
CA PHE A 177 -3.32 -16.44 -3.61
C PHE A 177 -4.04 -17.81 -3.63
N PRO A 178 -4.33 -18.42 -4.80
CA PRO A 178 -5.00 -19.72 -4.86
C PRO A 178 -4.23 -20.87 -4.20
N ARG A 179 -2.88 -20.78 -4.14
CA ARG A 179 -2.04 -21.80 -3.47
C ARG A 179 -2.30 -21.86 -1.96
N HIS A 180 -2.86 -20.79 -1.41
CA HIS A 180 -3.24 -20.68 -0.01
C HIS A 180 -4.76 -20.61 0.19
N GLY A 181 -5.54 -21.07 -0.80
CA GLY A 181 -7.00 -21.12 -0.73
C GLY A 181 -7.69 -19.75 -0.71
N LYS A 182 -7.01 -18.71 -1.22
CA LYS A 182 -7.56 -17.36 -1.33
C LYS A 182 -7.80 -16.98 -2.80
N SER A 183 -8.73 -16.05 -3.01
CA SER A 183 -9.03 -15.43 -4.30
C SER A 183 -9.24 -13.92 -4.11
N MET A 184 -9.39 -13.17 -5.21
CA MET A 184 -9.79 -11.76 -5.11
C MET A 184 -11.19 -11.58 -4.53
N ASP A 185 -12.09 -12.56 -4.68
CA ASP A 185 -13.42 -12.49 -4.05
C ASP A 185 -13.33 -12.67 -2.54
N SER A 186 -12.53 -13.64 -2.06
CA SER A 186 -12.30 -13.77 -0.61
C SER A 186 -11.55 -12.55 -0.06
N PHE A 187 -10.61 -11.96 -0.83
CA PHE A 187 -9.90 -10.74 -0.44
C PHE A 187 -10.86 -9.56 -0.31
N ARG A 188 -11.73 -9.33 -1.29
CA ARG A 188 -12.76 -8.27 -1.23
C ARG A 188 -13.70 -8.44 -0.03
N ALA A 189 -14.12 -9.67 0.26
CA ALA A 189 -14.94 -9.96 1.44
C ALA A 189 -14.19 -9.67 2.76
N ASP A 190 -12.92 -10.09 2.86
CA ASP A 190 -12.08 -9.83 4.04
C ASP A 190 -11.82 -8.32 4.21
N VAL A 191 -11.68 -7.56 3.11
CA VAL A 191 -11.53 -6.10 3.11
C VAL A 191 -12.81 -5.40 3.57
N GLU A 192 -13.99 -5.80 3.08
CA GLU A 192 -15.27 -5.25 3.54
C GLU A 192 -15.46 -5.49 5.05
N ALA A 193 -15.17 -6.70 5.52
CA ALA A 193 -15.24 -7.05 6.94
C ALA A 193 -14.26 -6.23 7.79
N GLU A 194 -13.06 -5.96 7.27
CA GLU A 194 -12.09 -5.12 7.95
C GLU A 194 -12.53 -3.65 7.99
N MET A 195 -13.02 -3.14 6.87
CA MET A 195 -13.50 -1.77 6.73
C MET A 195 -14.67 -1.47 7.69
N ALA A 196 -15.51 -2.47 7.99
CA ALA A 196 -16.59 -2.36 8.96
C ALA A 196 -16.12 -2.05 10.40
N LYS A 197 -14.84 -2.28 10.73
CA LYS A 197 -14.27 -1.94 12.03
C LYS A 197 -13.98 -0.45 12.20
N PHE A 198 -13.94 0.32 11.11
CA PHE A 198 -13.76 1.77 11.15
C PHE A 198 -15.09 2.45 11.46
N THR A 199 -15.39 2.57 12.75
CA THR A 199 -16.67 3.11 13.25
C THR A 199 -16.82 4.61 13.02
N ASP A 200 -15.73 5.33 12.77
CA ASP A 200 -15.73 6.77 12.50
C ASP A 200 -14.80 7.09 11.31
N ARG A 201 -15.38 7.12 10.12
CA ARG A 201 -14.65 7.34 8.86
C ARG A 201 -14.20 8.78 8.69
N GLU A 202 -14.96 9.73 9.21
CA GLU A 202 -14.58 11.15 9.15
C GLU A 202 -13.37 11.41 10.06
N LEU A 203 -13.36 10.82 11.26
CA LEU A 203 -12.18 10.84 12.12
C LEU A 203 -10.99 10.13 11.48
N LEU A 204 -11.19 8.98 10.82
CA LEU A 204 -10.13 8.30 10.05
C LEU A 204 -9.48 9.25 9.03
N LYS A 205 -10.29 9.93 8.21
CA LYS A 205 -9.82 10.87 7.19
C LYS A 205 -9.08 12.05 7.81
N ALA A 206 -9.61 12.62 8.90
CA ALA A 206 -8.98 13.74 9.61
C ALA A 206 -7.62 13.34 10.19
N VAL A 207 -7.54 12.17 10.84
CA VAL A 207 -6.32 11.63 11.46
C VAL A 207 -5.30 11.25 10.39
N ALA A 208 -5.72 10.69 9.25
CA ALA A 208 -4.82 10.45 8.12
C ALA A 208 -4.17 11.74 7.62
N ARG A 209 -4.95 12.82 7.46
CA ARG A 209 -4.45 14.14 7.07
C ARG A 209 -3.47 14.72 8.10
N ILE A 210 -3.76 14.57 9.39
CA ILE A 210 -2.84 14.99 10.46
C ILE A 210 -1.54 14.17 10.39
N SER A 211 -1.63 12.86 10.16
CA SER A 211 -0.46 11.99 10.03
C SER A 211 0.47 12.39 8.89
N ASP A 212 -0.02 13.11 7.89
CA ASP A 212 0.79 13.57 6.77
C ASP A 212 1.67 14.78 7.09
N ILE A 213 1.27 15.59 8.08
CA ILE A 213 2.00 16.81 8.48
C ILE A 213 2.84 16.61 9.74
N VAL A 214 2.48 15.64 10.59
CA VAL A 214 3.20 15.38 11.85
C VAL A 214 4.47 14.53 11.61
N PRO A 215 5.66 15.00 12.02
CA PRO A 215 6.88 14.19 11.98
C PRO A 215 6.73 12.86 12.73
N GLY A 216 7.12 11.76 12.08
CA GLY A 216 6.97 10.41 12.63
C GLY A 216 5.53 9.85 12.62
N GLY A 217 4.55 10.61 12.13
CA GLY A 217 3.16 10.18 11.94
C GLY A 217 2.39 9.89 13.23
N ILE A 218 1.15 9.41 13.04
CA ILE A 218 0.25 8.96 14.12
C ILE A 218 -0.40 7.61 13.77
N ASP A 219 -0.82 6.86 14.79
CA ASP A 219 -1.47 5.56 14.60
C ASP A 219 -2.92 5.74 14.13
N VAL A 220 -3.10 5.87 12.81
CA VAL A 220 -4.38 6.25 12.21
C VAL A 220 -5.51 5.27 12.56
N LEU A 221 -5.22 3.98 12.62
CA LEU A 221 -6.23 2.95 12.87
C LEU A 221 -6.67 2.93 14.35
N MET A 222 -5.76 3.13 15.29
CA MET A 222 -6.13 3.22 16.71
C MET A 222 -7.02 4.43 16.99
N TRP A 223 -6.78 5.55 16.32
CA TRP A 223 -7.61 6.75 16.43
C TRP A 223 -8.99 6.61 15.77
N SER A 224 -9.12 5.85 14.68
CA SER A 224 -10.41 5.62 14.00
C SER A 224 -11.26 4.50 14.62
N GLY A 225 -10.67 3.66 15.48
CA GLY A 225 -11.37 2.58 16.19
C GLY A 225 -12.28 3.04 17.33
N SER A 226 -12.91 2.09 18.03
CA SER A 226 -13.89 2.35 19.10
C SER A 226 -13.31 2.40 20.52
N ASN A 227 -12.00 2.19 20.70
CA ASN A 227 -11.37 2.14 22.02
C ASN A 227 -11.23 3.55 22.65
N LYS A 228 -12.22 3.96 23.44
CA LYS A 228 -12.26 5.28 24.09
C LYS A 228 -11.18 5.49 25.14
N GLU A 229 -10.83 4.45 25.90
CA GLU A 229 -9.80 4.53 26.94
C GLU A 229 -8.41 4.80 26.35
N TRP A 230 -8.07 4.12 25.26
CA TRP A 230 -6.84 4.37 24.53
C TRP A 230 -6.80 5.81 24.01
N LYS A 231 -7.89 6.31 23.40
CA LYS A 231 -7.95 7.69 22.89
C LYS A 231 -7.73 8.72 24.00
N ALA A 232 -8.41 8.57 25.14
CA ALA A 232 -8.24 9.45 26.29
C ALA A 232 -6.79 9.46 26.80
N LYS A 233 -6.13 8.29 26.81
CA LYS A 233 -4.73 8.17 27.25
C LYS A 233 -3.73 8.90 26.33
N TYR A 234 -3.99 9.00 25.03
CA TYR A 234 -3.02 9.51 24.05
C TYR A 234 -3.37 10.89 23.46
N VAL A 235 -4.47 11.52 23.90
CA VAL A 235 -4.94 12.81 23.33
C VAL A 235 -3.95 13.94 23.51
N ASP A 236 -3.33 14.07 24.69
CA ASP A 236 -2.36 15.12 24.96
C ASP A 236 -1.12 14.98 24.07
N THR A 237 -0.65 13.74 23.87
CA THR A 237 0.47 13.45 22.96
C THR A 237 0.14 13.82 21.52
N LEU A 238 -1.09 13.58 21.07
CA LEU A 238 -1.55 13.98 19.74
C LEU A 238 -1.56 15.50 19.59
N LEU A 239 -2.12 16.23 20.57
CA LEU A 239 -2.19 17.70 20.53
C LEU A 239 -0.79 18.32 20.48
N LEU A 240 0.15 17.83 21.29
CA LEU A 240 1.54 18.29 21.27
C LEU A 240 2.23 18.00 19.92
N LYS A 241 2.01 16.81 19.35
CA LYS A 241 2.53 16.47 18.01
C LYS A 241 2.00 17.41 16.93
N ILE A 242 0.72 17.75 16.98
CA ILE A 242 0.09 18.69 16.04
C ILE A 242 0.67 20.09 16.21
N ALA A 243 0.76 20.58 17.45
CA ALA A 243 1.32 21.91 17.75
C ALA A 243 2.75 22.05 17.20
N ASN A 244 3.62 21.09 17.51
CA ASN A 244 5.01 21.10 17.05
C ASN A 244 5.16 20.99 15.52
N ALA A 245 4.17 20.44 14.82
CA ALA A 245 4.18 20.33 13.37
C ALA A 245 3.73 21.62 12.64
N LEU A 246 3.15 22.56 13.39
CA LEU A 246 2.66 23.85 12.88
C LEU A 246 3.62 25.01 13.17
N GLU A 247 4.64 24.78 14.00
CA GLU A 247 5.77 25.71 14.25
C GLU A 247 6.82 25.64 13.14
#